data_AF-A0A841Z3Z4-F1
#
_entry.id   AF-A0A841Z3Z4-F1
#
_cell.length_a   1.000
_cell.length_b   1.000
_cell.length_c   1.000
_cell.angle_alpha   90.00
_cell.angle_beta   90.00
_cell.angle_gamma   90.00
#
_symmetry.space_group_name_H-M   'P 1'
#
loop_
_entity.id
_entity.type
_entity.pdbx_description
1 polymer ?
#
loop_
_entity_poly.entity_id
_entity_poly.type
_entity_poly.pdbx_seq_one_letter_code
_entity_poly.pdbx_strand_id
1 'polypeptide(L)'
;MDKEKMLDQVKTRNSISDGLQDDLITDIISDVEAQVLDYIEQNTVPEKAVWIVKNAVLAAFVRTGAEGVKSDSEEGKTQAWDSNDLIKDFKSYLDKYKPSTEIKSGGVVEFLP
;
A
#
# COMPACT_ATOMS: atom_id res chain seq x y z
N MET A 1 -4.47 12.81 -3.05
CA MET A 1 -5.43 11.84 -3.62
C MET A 1 -6.79 12.10 -3.00
N ASP A 2 -7.88 11.92 -3.74
CA ASP A 2 -9.24 12.06 -3.19
C ASP A 2 -9.67 10.75 -2.52
N LYS A 3 -9.72 10.76 -1.17
CA LYS A 3 -10.02 9.55 -0.37
C LYS A 3 -11.49 9.15 -0.43
N GLU A 4 -12.42 10.12 -0.47
CA GLU A 4 -13.86 9.84 -0.57
C GLU A 4 -14.16 9.14 -1.90
N LYS A 5 -13.59 9.66 -2.99
CA LYS A 5 -13.70 9.01 -4.31
C LYS A 5 -13.07 7.61 -4.32
N MET A 6 -12.00 7.38 -3.56
CA MET A 6 -11.37 6.07 -3.47
C MET A 6 -12.25 5.07 -2.69
N LEU A 7 -12.83 5.50 -1.57
CA LEU A 7 -13.81 4.73 -0.80
C LEU A 7 -14.96 4.27 -1.71
N ASP A 8 -15.58 5.19 -2.45
CA ASP A 8 -16.67 4.87 -3.38
C ASP A 8 -16.26 3.83 -4.44
N GLN A 9 -15.06 3.96 -4.99
CA GLN A 9 -14.53 3.00 -5.98
C GLN A 9 -14.29 1.61 -5.39
N VAL A 10 -13.83 1.53 -4.14
CA VAL A 10 -13.61 0.27 -3.43
C VAL A 10 -14.94 -0.40 -3.12
N LYS A 11 -15.92 0.36 -2.61
CA LYS A 11 -17.28 -0.12 -2.35
C LYS A 11 -17.93 -0.66 -3.61
N THR A 12 -17.88 0.11 -4.70
CA THR A 12 -18.43 -0.27 -6.01
C THR A 12 -17.83 -1.59 -6.51
N ARG A 13 -16.51 -1.79 -6.39
CA ARG A 13 -15.83 -3.01 -6.84
C ARG A 13 -16.15 -4.25 -6.00
N ASN A 14 -16.55 -4.06 -4.75
CA ASN A 14 -16.93 -5.14 -3.85
C ASN A 14 -18.45 -5.33 -3.74
N SER A 15 -19.24 -4.63 -4.57
CA SER A 15 -20.71 -4.64 -4.51
C SER A 15 -21.28 -4.25 -3.12
N ILE A 16 -20.57 -3.38 -2.40
CA ILE A 16 -21.00 -2.83 -1.11
C ILE A 16 -21.84 -1.58 -1.39
N SER A 17 -23.05 -1.54 -0.84
CA SER A 17 -24.00 -0.44 -1.05
C SER A 17 -24.39 0.29 0.23
N ASP A 18 -24.19 -0.34 1.38
CA ASP A 18 -24.34 0.26 2.71
C ASP A 18 -23.04 0.95 3.17
N GLY A 19 -23.04 1.48 4.40
CA GLY A 19 -21.90 2.18 5.01
C GLY A 19 -21.22 1.42 6.16
N LEU A 20 -21.56 0.14 6.40
CA LEU A 20 -21.09 -0.60 7.58
C LEU A 20 -19.58 -0.83 7.59
N GLN A 21 -18.93 -0.76 6.43
CA GLN A 21 -17.51 -1.02 6.26
C GLN A 21 -16.72 0.25 5.89
N ASP A 22 -17.35 1.42 5.93
CA ASP A 22 -16.73 2.68 5.47
C ASP A 22 -15.53 3.07 6.35
N ASP A 23 -15.65 2.89 7.67
CA ASP A 23 -14.56 3.14 8.62
C ASP A 23 -13.37 2.21 8.34
N LEU A 24 -13.64 0.91 8.15
CA LEU A 24 -12.60 -0.08 7.85
C LEU A 24 -11.90 0.22 6.52
N ILE A 25 -12.67 0.52 5.46
CA ILE A 25 -12.09 0.84 4.16
C ILE A 25 -11.27 2.13 4.23
N THR A 26 -11.73 3.12 4.99
CA THR A 26 -11.01 4.41 5.18
C THR A 26 -9.70 4.23 5.93
N ASP A 27 -9.68 3.35 6.94
CA ASP A 27 -8.48 2.98 7.69
C ASP A 27 -7.45 2.31 6.77
N ILE A 28 -7.87 1.29 6.01
CA ILE A 28 -7.02 0.61 5.02
C ILE A 28 -6.49 1.59 3.96
N ILE A 29 -7.31 2.52 3.47
CA ILE A 29 -6.86 3.56 2.53
C ILE A 29 -5.73 4.39 3.14
N SER A 30 -5.84 4.74 4.42
CA SER A 30 -4.85 5.58 5.10
C SER A 30 -3.55 4.82 5.36
N ASP A 31 -3.63 3.54 5.75
CA ASP A 31 -2.45 2.70 5.96
C ASP A 31 -1.70 2.43 4.65
N VAL A 32 -2.42 2.09 3.59
CA VAL A 32 -1.81 1.88 2.26
C VAL A 32 -1.19 3.18 1.77
N GLU A 33 -1.86 4.32 1.91
CA GLU A 33 -1.29 5.61 1.53
C GLU A 33 0.00 5.90 2.30
N ALA A 34 -0.01 5.72 3.63
CA ALA A 34 1.16 5.92 4.48
C ALA A 34 2.34 5.04 4.04
N GLN A 35 2.10 3.75 3.79
CA GLN A 35 3.14 2.83 3.32
C GLN A 35 3.65 3.19 1.93
N VAL A 36 2.78 3.62 1.02
CA VAL A 36 3.22 4.07 -0.31
C VAL A 36 4.09 5.31 -0.19
N LEU A 37 3.68 6.31 0.59
CA LEU A 37 4.43 7.56 0.79
C LEU A 37 5.81 7.30 1.41
N ASP A 38 5.86 6.46 2.44
CA ASP A 38 7.11 6.00 3.07
C ASP A 38 8.01 5.28 2.06
N TYR A 39 7.45 4.33 1.30
CA TYR A 39 8.20 3.52 0.36
C TYR A 39 8.79 4.30 -0.83
N ILE A 40 8.08 5.32 -1.31
CA ILE A 40 8.55 6.19 -2.40
C ILE A 40 9.32 7.41 -1.89
N GLU A 41 9.38 7.61 -0.57
CA GLU A 41 10.01 8.75 0.11
C GLU A 41 9.48 10.11 -0.41
N GLN A 42 8.15 10.23 -0.58
CA GLN A 42 7.49 11.46 -1.01
C GLN A 42 6.36 11.87 -0.05
N ASN A 43 6.01 13.16 -0.06
CA ASN A 43 4.90 13.70 0.75
C ASN A 43 3.53 13.53 0.09
N THR A 44 3.48 13.18 -1.20
CA THR A 44 2.24 13.05 -1.95
C THR A 44 2.32 11.87 -2.92
N VAL A 45 1.23 11.11 -3.05
CA VAL A 45 1.14 10.04 -4.05
C VAL A 45 1.06 10.64 -5.46
N PRO A 46 1.98 10.31 -6.38
CA PRO A 46 1.90 10.75 -7.77
C PRO A 46 0.60 10.28 -8.44
N GLU A 47 0.01 11.10 -9.32
CA GLU A 47 -1.26 10.75 -9.99
C GLU A 47 -1.17 9.39 -10.72
N LYS A 48 -0.03 9.13 -11.38
CA LYS A 48 0.25 7.85 -12.06
C LYS A 48 0.44 6.66 -11.12
N ALA A 49 0.52 6.87 -9.81
CA ALA A 49 0.61 5.84 -8.78
C ALA A 49 -0.72 5.61 -8.04
N VAL A 50 -1.74 6.47 -8.21
CA VAL A 50 -3.04 6.35 -7.52
C VAL A 50 -3.73 5.01 -7.81
N TRP A 51 -3.57 4.46 -9.02
CA TRP A 51 -4.11 3.13 -9.34
C TRP A 51 -3.47 2.01 -8.52
N ILE A 52 -2.20 2.18 -8.11
CA ILE A 52 -1.47 1.22 -7.29
C ILE A 52 -2.07 1.20 -5.89
N VAL A 53 -2.25 2.38 -5.28
CA VAL A 53 -2.90 2.53 -3.97
C VAL A 53 -4.26 1.85 -3.96
N LYS A 54 -5.11 2.13 -4.96
CA LYS A 54 -6.44 1.51 -5.08
C LYS A 54 -6.38 -0.03 -5.12
N ASN A 55 -5.46 -0.59 -5.88
CA ASN A 55 -5.34 -2.05 -5.99
C ASN A 55 -4.78 -2.68 -4.71
N ALA A 56 -3.87 -2.01 -4.02
CA ALA A 56 -3.39 -2.43 -2.71
C ALA A 56 -4.51 -2.40 -1.66
N VAL A 57 -5.34 -1.35 -1.64
CA VAL A 57 -6.52 -1.27 -0.77
C VAL A 57 -7.50 -2.42 -1.04
N LEU A 58 -7.80 -2.71 -2.31
CA LEU A 58 -8.68 -3.82 -2.68
C LEU A 58 -8.12 -5.16 -2.19
N ALA A 59 -6.81 -5.39 -2.36
CA ALA A 59 -6.17 -6.62 -1.91
C ALA A 59 -6.17 -6.73 -0.38
N ALA A 60 -5.86 -5.65 0.33
CA ALA A 60 -5.88 -5.58 1.79
C ALA A 60 -7.29 -5.84 2.34
N PHE A 61 -8.31 -5.18 1.79
CA PHE A 61 -9.70 -5.36 2.22
C PHE A 61 -10.19 -6.82 2.08
N VAL A 62 -9.90 -7.45 0.94
CA VAL A 62 -10.23 -8.88 0.73
C VAL A 62 -9.51 -9.78 1.74
N ARG A 63 -8.24 -9.46 2.09
CA ARG A 63 -7.47 -10.21 3.09
C ARG A 63 -8.07 -10.07 4.47
N THR A 64 -8.37 -8.85 4.92
CA THR A 64 -8.98 -8.60 6.24
C THR A 64 -10.32 -9.34 6.38
N GLY A 65 -11.14 -9.36 5.32
CA GLY A 65 -12.38 -10.14 5.29
C GLY A 65 -12.14 -11.66 5.35
N ALA A 66 -11.14 -12.18 4.64
CA ALA A 66 -10.78 -13.60 4.65
C ALA A 66 -10.18 -14.05 5.98
N GLU A 67 -9.46 -13.19 6.68
CA GLU A 67 -8.89 -13.46 8.01
C GLU A 67 -9.97 -13.62 9.07
N GLY A 68 -11.01 -12.77 9.04
CA GLY A 68 -12.18 -12.92 9.92
C GLY A 68 -12.93 -14.25 9.72
N VAL A 69 -12.95 -14.78 8.49
CA VAL A 69 -13.56 -16.09 8.19
C VAL A 69 -12.66 -17.27 8.58
N LYS A 70 -11.33 -17.12 8.44
CA LYS A 70 -10.37 -18.17 8.82
C LYS A 70 -10.23 -18.37 10.33
N SER A 71 -10.49 -17.35 11.15
CA SER A 71 -10.46 -17.49 12.62
C SER A 71 -11.50 -18.47 13.16
N ASP A 72 -12.56 -18.78 12.40
CA ASP A 72 -13.63 -19.70 12.81
C ASP A 72 -13.39 -21.17 12.38
N SER A 73 -12.39 -21.43 11.51
CA SER A 73 -12.11 -22.77 10.97
C SER A 73 -10.71 -23.27 11.39
N GLU A 74 -10.72 -24.21 12.34
CA GLU A 74 -9.68 -25.15 12.82
C GLU A 74 -8.22 -25.06 12.32
N GLU A 75 -7.32 -25.10 13.31
CA GLU A 75 -5.97 -25.68 13.33
C GLU A 75 -5.06 -25.61 12.09
N GLY A 76 -3.91 -24.96 12.29
CA GLY A 76 -2.65 -25.55 11.83
C GLY A 76 -2.16 -25.12 10.45
N LYS A 77 -1.81 -23.82 10.34
CA LYS A 77 -0.57 -23.27 9.76
C LYS A 77 -0.82 -21.79 9.52
N THR A 78 -0.50 -21.00 10.54
CA THR A 78 -0.23 -19.58 10.39
C THR A 78 0.91 -19.43 9.38
N GLN A 79 0.56 -19.35 8.08
CA GLN A 79 1.32 -18.45 7.23
C GLN A 79 1.07 -17.09 7.87
N ALA A 80 2.00 -16.67 8.74
CA ALA A 80 2.12 -15.28 9.12
C ALA A 80 2.53 -14.55 7.84
N TRP A 81 1.54 -14.30 6.98
CA TRP A 81 1.68 -13.24 5.99
C TRP A 81 1.98 -12.00 6.83
N ASP A 82 3.09 -11.30 6.51
CA ASP A 82 3.41 -9.99 7.06
C ASP A 82 2.22 -9.06 6.82
N SER A 83 1.24 -9.11 7.72
CA SER A 83 -0.04 -8.40 7.61
C SER A 83 0.21 -6.89 7.67
N ASN A 84 1.41 -6.51 8.12
CA ASN A 84 1.91 -5.15 8.15
C ASN A 84 2.37 -4.61 6.77
N ASP A 85 2.70 -5.42 5.77
CA ASP A 85 3.19 -4.93 4.46
C ASP A 85 2.08 -4.99 3.39
N LEU A 86 1.17 -4.02 3.44
CA LEU A 86 -0.01 -3.93 2.58
C LEU A 86 0.34 -3.67 1.11
N ILE A 87 1.52 -3.13 0.84
CA ILE A 87 1.98 -2.75 -0.50
C ILE A 87 2.94 -3.76 -1.13
N LYS A 88 3.24 -4.87 -0.45
CA LYS A 88 4.26 -5.85 -0.84
C LYS A 88 4.24 -6.23 -2.32
N ASP A 89 3.07 -6.58 -2.85
CA ASP A 89 2.89 -7.05 -4.23
C ASP A 89 3.01 -5.94 -5.28
N PHE A 90 3.04 -4.68 -4.82
CA PHE A 90 3.02 -3.50 -5.66
C PHE A 90 4.35 -2.74 -5.67
N LYS A 91 5.31 -3.13 -4.83
CA LYS A 91 6.63 -2.50 -4.68
C LYS A 91 7.37 -2.30 -6.01
N SER A 92 7.36 -3.31 -6.90
CA SER A 92 8.00 -3.23 -8.23
C SER A 92 7.42 -2.13 -9.14
N TYR A 93 6.13 -1.82 -9.00
CA TYR A 93 5.49 -0.73 -9.74
C TYR A 93 5.77 0.64 -9.12
N LEU A 94 6.12 0.66 -7.82
CA LEU A 94 6.41 1.86 -7.04
C LEU A 94 7.89 2.27 -7.13
N ASP A 95 8.81 1.34 -7.42
CA ASP A 95 10.26 1.60 -7.48
C ASP A 95 10.62 2.79 -8.38
N LYS A 96 9.91 3.00 -9.49
CA LYS A 96 10.14 4.14 -10.40
C LYS A 96 9.82 5.52 -9.82
N TYR A 97 9.16 5.58 -8.66
CA TYR A 97 8.83 6.81 -7.95
C TYR A 97 9.77 7.09 -6.77
N LYS A 98 10.67 6.15 -6.44
CA LYS A 98 11.69 6.40 -5.43
C LYS A 98 12.64 7.49 -5.88
N PRO A 99 13.23 8.26 -4.94
CA PRO A 99 14.34 9.13 -5.27
C PRO A 99 15.44 8.31 -5.93
N SER A 100 15.96 8.79 -7.06
CA SER A 100 17.11 8.16 -7.68
C SER A 100 18.26 8.21 -6.68
N THR A 101 18.80 7.06 -6.28
CA THR A 101 20.02 6.98 -5.48
C THR A 101 21.20 7.40 -6.37
N GLU A 102 21.30 8.69 -6.68
CA GLU A 102 22.48 9.26 -7.31
C GLU A 102 23.56 9.34 -6.22
N ILE A 103 24.23 8.21 -5.95
CA ILE A 103 25.51 8.25 -5.25
C ILE A 103 26.48 8.94 -6.22
N LYS A 104 26.62 10.26 -6.09
CA LYS A 104 27.76 11.00 -6.63
C LYS A 104 29.01 10.59 -5.86
N SER A 105 29.50 9.37 -6.06
CA SER A 105 30.87 8.98 -5.69
C SER A 105 31.84 9.61 -6.70
N GLY A 106 31.94 10.94 -6.67
CA GLY A 106 32.75 11.76 -7.56
C GLY A 106 33.83 12.56 -6.82
N GLY A 107 34.20 12.16 -5.61
CA GLY A 107 35.31 12.76 -4.86
C GLY A 107 36.58 11.94 -5.08
N VAL A 108 37.31 12.20 -6.15
CA VAL A 108 38.72 11.82 -6.24
C VAL A 108 39.45 12.64 -5.16
N VAL A 109 39.93 11.99 -4.11
CA VAL A 109 40.91 12.61 -3.20
C VAL A 109 42.26 12.58 -3.91
N GLU A 110 42.59 13.66 -4.59
CA GLU A 110 43.93 13.90 -5.12
C GLU A 110 44.87 14.15 -3.94
N PHE A 111 45.74 13.19 -3.64
CA PHE A 111 46.86 13.40 -2.73
C PHE A 111 47.87 14.31 -3.44
N LEU A 112 48.02 15.55 -2.96
CA LEU A 112 49.15 16.42 -3.33
C LEU A 112 50.38 16.10 -2.44
N PRO A 113 51.59 16.23 -2.99
CA PRO A 113 52.83 15.59 -2.50
C PRO A 113 53.36 16.11 -1.16
#